data_AF-A0A385MTM1-F1
#
_entry.id   AF-A0A385MTM1-F1
#
_cell.length_a   1.000
_cell.length_b   1.000
_cell.length_c   1.000
_cell.angle_alpha   90.00
_cell.angle_beta   90.00
_cell.angle_gamma   90.00
#
_symmetry.space_group_name_H-M   'P 1'
#
loop_
_entity.id
_entity.type
_entity.pdbx_description
1 polymer ?
#
loop_
_entity_poly.entity_id
_entity_poly.type
_entity_poly.pdbx_seq_one_letter_code
_entity_poly.pdbx_strand_id
1 'polypeptide(L)'
;MKRTLSLLSLCVLPALFTGAAAGETRNNEMIDIQVVDYAGKPPFKRKIVSLPVHDVAQLELAGGEPKEYVEVKEVIMRGKPPYRRITTTMPVYDVAQFELLETEQQSQKQGSRPPFKRF
;
A
#
# COMPACT_ATOMS: atom_id res chain seq x y z
N MET A 1 -2.24 -80.20 -1.73
CA MET A 1 -1.60 -79.63 -2.95
C MET A 1 -2.26 -78.30 -3.28
N LYS A 2 -1.42 -77.29 -3.60
CA LYS A 2 -1.73 -76.01 -4.29
C LYS A 2 -2.23 -74.84 -3.42
N ARG A 3 -1.30 -73.89 -3.27
CA ARG A 3 -1.39 -72.51 -2.78
C ARG A 3 -2.19 -71.65 -3.76
N THR A 4 -2.81 -70.56 -3.29
CA THR A 4 -2.70 -69.23 -3.94
C THR A 4 -3.01 -68.10 -2.96
N LEU A 5 -2.12 -67.11 -2.94
CA LEU A 5 -2.23 -65.83 -2.25
C LEU A 5 -3.05 -64.88 -3.12
N SER A 6 -3.93 -64.08 -2.53
CA SER A 6 -4.52 -62.91 -3.20
C SER A 6 -4.30 -61.68 -2.33
N LEU A 7 -3.35 -60.85 -2.76
CA LEU A 7 -3.04 -59.54 -2.21
C LEU A 7 -4.19 -58.58 -2.58
N LEU A 8 -5.06 -58.26 -1.61
CA LEU A 8 -6.04 -57.19 -1.78
C LEU A 8 -5.33 -55.84 -1.64
N SER A 9 -4.97 -55.25 -2.78
CA SER A 9 -4.39 -53.92 -2.92
C SER A 9 -5.35 -52.86 -2.37
N LEU A 10 -4.90 -52.11 -1.36
CA LEU A 10 -5.60 -50.97 -0.76
C LEU A 10 -5.36 -49.72 -1.64
N CYS A 11 -6.25 -49.46 -2.61
CA CYS A 11 -6.24 -48.19 -3.35
C CYS A 11 -6.93 -47.10 -2.52
N VAL A 12 -6.14 -46.23 -1.89
CA VAL A 12 -6.60 -44.93 -1.36
C VAL A 12 -6.77 -43.98 -2.54
N LEU A 13 -8.02 -43.61 -2.88
CA LEU A 13 -8.29 -42.50 -3.79
C LEU A 13 -8.13 -41.17 -3.03
N PRO A 14 -7.29 -40.22 -3.46
CA PRO A 14 -7.39 -38.86 -2.97
C PRO A 14 -8.63 -38.21 -3.61
N ALA A 15 -9.62 -37.87 -2.78
CA ALA A 15 -10.69 -36.97 -3.19
C ALA A 15 -10.07 -35.61 -3.53
N LEU A 16 -9.97 -35.31 -4.82
CA LEU A 16 -9.66 -33.98 -5.33
C LEU A 16 -10.79 -33.04 -4.88
N PHE A 17 -10.53 -32.30 -3.79
CA PHE A 17 -11.36 -31.19 -3.37
C PHE A 17 -11.24 -30.10 -4.44
N THR A 18 -12.18 -30.07 -5.37
CA THR A 18 -12.36 -28.95 -6.29
C THR A 18 -12.93 -27.81 -5.47
N GLY A 19 -12.05 -26.93 -4.99
CA GLY A 19 -12.44 -25.64 -4.46
C GLY A 19 -13.20 -24.90 -5.56
N ALA A 20 -14.51 -24.70 -5.35
CA ALA A 20 -15.28 -23.77 -6.15
C ALA A 20 -14.63 -22.40 -5.98
N ALA A 21 -13.92 -21.93 -7.00
CA ALA A 21 -13.54 -20.54 -7.09
C ALA A 21 -14.83 -19.73 -7.04
N ALA A 22 -15.02 -18.99 -5.96
CA ALA A 22 -16.04 -17.96 -5.89
C ALA A 22 -15.78 -17.02 -7.07
N GLY A 23 -16.64 -17.07 -8.09
CA GLY A 23 -16.62 -16.09 -9.16
C GLY A 23 -16.90 -14.74 -8.51
N GLU A 24 -15.87 -13.90 -8.42
CA GLU A 24 -16.04 -12.49 -8.12
C GLU A 24 -16.98 -11.94 -9.20
N THR A 25 -18.23 -11.71 -8.82
CA THR A 25 -19.13 -10.89 -9.62
C THR A 25 -18.49 -9.51 -9.70
N ARG A 26 -17.83 -9.22 -10.83
CA ARG A 26 -17.36 -7.89 -11.19
C ARG A 26 -18.58 -7.01 -11.41
N ASN A 27 -19.17 -6.57 -10.31
CA ASN A 27 -20.17 -5.52 -10.33
C ASN A 27 -19.38 -4.26 -10.72
N ASN A 28 -19.53 -3.80 -11.96
CA ASN A 28 -18.97 -2.52 -12.43
C ASN A 28 -19.74 -1.37 -11.77
N GLU A 29 -19.64 -1.29 -10.45
CA GLU A 29 -20.21 -0.22 -9.66
C GLU A 29 -19.35 1.03 -9.89
N MET A 30 -20.03 2.14 -10.23
CA MET A 30 -19.43 3.41 -10.59
C MET A 30 -19.81 4.43 -9.51
N ILE A 31 -18.86 5.25 -9.07
CA ILE A 31 -19.07 6.31 -8.09
C ILE A 31 -18.82 7.66 -8.76
N ASP A 32 -19.69 8.61 -8.50
CA ASP A 32 -19.55 10.00 -8.94
C ASP A 32 -18.73 10.81 -7.93
N ILE A 33 -17.59 11.36 -8.37
CA ILE A 33 -16.68 12.16 -7.54
C ILE A 33 -16.65 13.60 -8.06
N GLN A 34 -16.72 14.57 -7.15
CA GLN A 34 -16.54 15.97 -7.49
C GLN A 34 -15.05 16.35 -7.49
N VAL A 35 -14.50 16.63 -8.66
CA VAL A 35 -13.11 17.04 -8.85
C VAL A 35 -13.03 18.54 -9.17
N VAL A 36 -12.09 19.24 -8.55
CA VAL A 36 -11.84 20.67 -8.79
C VAL A 36 -10.84 20.84 -9.92
N ASP A 37 -11.17 21.69 -10.90
CA ASP A 37 -10.30 22.06 -12.01
C ASP A 37 -9.49 23.30 -11.62
N TYR A 38 -8.22 23.11 -11.27
CA TYR A 38 -7.31 24.15 -10.77
C TYR A 38 -6.73 25.06 -11.87
N ALA A 39 -7.22 24.96 -13.11
CA ALA A 39 -6.78 25.84 -14.18
C ALA A 39 -7.23 27.30 -13.95
N GLY A 40 -6.29 28.25 -14.07
CA GLY A 40 -6.57 29.70 -14.04
C GLY A 40 -6.47 30.35 -12.66
N LYS A 41 -7.13 31.50 -12.49
CA LYS A 41 -7.18 32.24 -11.22
C LYS A 41 -8.44 31.85 -10.43
N PRO A 42 -8.38 31.80 -9.08
CA PRO A 42 -9.55 31.50 -8.26
C PRO A 42 -10.72 32.46 -8.54
N PRO A 43 -11.99 32.03 -8.37
CA PRO A 43 -12.45 30.73 -7.87
C PRO A 43 -12.46 29.61 -8.93
N PHE A 44 -12.08 28.40 -8.53
CA PHE A 44 -11.97 27.23 -9.41
C PHE A 44 -13.31 26.58 -9.75
N LYS A 45 -13.41 26.04 -10.97
CA LYS A 45 -14.59 25.30 -11.43
C LYS A 45 -14.54 23.86 -10.88
N ARG A 46 -15.71 23.25 -10.70
CA ARG A 46 -15.84 21.85 -10.26
C ARG A 46 -16.56 21.02 -11.32
N LYS A 47 -16.16 19.77 -11.50
CA LYS A 47 -16.78 18.80 -12.43
C LYS A 47 -17.05 17.50 -11.68
N ILE A 48 -18.10 16.78 -12.10
CA ILE A 48 -18.42 15.45 -11.57
C ILE A 48 -17.85 14.42 -12.55
N VAL A 49 -17.08 13.46 -12.04
CA VAL A 49 -16.46 12.39 -12.83
C VAL A 49 -16.87 11.05 -12.25
N SER A 50 -17.43 10.18 -13.08
CA SER A 50 -17.81 8.81 -12.72
C SER A 50 -16.60 7.87 -12.87
N LEU A 51 -16.12 7.31 -11.76
CA LEU A 51 -15.00 6.37 -11.75
C LEU A 51 -15.43 5.01 -11.18
N PRO A 52 -14.82 3.90 -11.62
CA PRO A 52 -15.11 2.59 -11.05
C PRO A 52 -14.64 2.51 -9.59
N VAL A 53 -15.41 1.85 -8.73
CA VAL A 53 -15.13 1.72 -7.28
C VAL A 53 -13.73 1.15 -7.02
N HIS A 54 -13.31 0.18 -7.83
CA HIS A 54 -12.01 -0.47 -7.72
C HIS A 54 -10.84 0.53 -7.78
N ASP A 55 -10.91 1.52 -8.66
CA ASP A 55 -9.82 2.47 -8.87
C ASP A 55 -9.74 3.50 -7.72
N VAL A 56 -10.87 3.77 -7.06
CA VAL A 56 -10.95 4.68 -5.91
C VAL A 56 -10.38 4.03 -4.65
N ALA A 57 -10.72 2.76 -4.38
CA ALA A 57 -10.24 2.04 -3.20
C ALA A 57 -8.71 1.86 -3.19
N GLN A 58 -8.09 1.74 -4.37
CA GLN A 58 -6.64 1.67 -4.49
C GLN A 58 -5.93 2.99 -4.12
N LEU A 59 -6.59 4.13 -4.34
CA LEU A 59 -6.01 5.43 -4.06
C LEU A 59 -6.03 5.76 -2.56
N GLU A 60 -7.03 5.28 -1.82
CA GLU A 60 -7.05 5.35 -0.35
C GLU A 60 -5.90 4.54 0.26
N LEU A 61 -5.57 3.39 -0.34
CA LEU A 61 -4.43 2.55 0.09
C LEU A 61 -3.06 3.19 -0.17
N ALA A 62 -2.95 4.15 -1.10
CA ALA A 62 -1.71 4.86 -1.39
C ALA A 62 -1.34 5.90 -0.30
N GLY A 63 -2.30 6.28 0.56
CA GLY A 63 -2.06 7.05 1.77
C GLY A 63 -1.71 6.13 2.93
N GLY A 64 -0.50 5.55 2.92
CA GLY A 64 -0.09 4.51 3.86
C GLY A 64 -0.41 4.85 5.31
N GLU A 65 -1.39 4.16 5.88
CA GLU A 65 -1.66 4.22 7.31
C GLU A 65 -0.44 3.66 8.06
N PRO A 66 0.06 4.38 9.09
CA PRO A 66 1.21 3.91 9.85
C PRO A 66 0.82 2.64 10.61
N LYS A 67 1.66 1.61 10.46
CA LYS A 67 1.39 0.25 10.97
C LYS A 67 1.35 0.19 12.50
N GLU A 68 2.02 1.12 13.18
CA GLU A 68 2.18 1.14 14.63
C GLU A 68 2.12 2.57 15.16
N TYR A 69 1.47 2.73 16.32
CA TYR A 69 1.38 3.98 17.06
C TYR A 69 1.98 3.80 18.45
N VAL A 70 2.73 4.81 18.91
CA VAL A 70 3.35 4.83 20.24
C VAL A 70 2.81 5.99 21.05
N GLU A 71 2.53 5.73 22.33
CA GLU A 71 2.14 6.75 23.30
C GLU A 71 3.37 7.52 23.80
N VAL A 72 3.40 8.83 23.55
CA VAL A 72 4.43 9.75 24.03
C VAL A 72 3.85 10.59 25.16
N LYS A 73 4.56 10.67 26.29
CA LYS A 73 4.18 11.50 27.43
C LYS A 73 4.96 12.81 27.41
N GLU A 74 4.28 13.90 27.12
CA GLU A 74 4.85 15.25 27.15
C GLU A 74 4.58 15.91 28.51
N VAL A 75 5.58 16.60 29.05
CA VAL A 75 5.45 17.40 30.28
C VAL A 75 5.43 18.88 29.90
N ILE A 76 4.30 19.55 30.17
CA ILE A 76 4.13 20.98 29.88
C ILE A 76 4.64 21.79 31.08
N MET A 77 5.86 22.30 30.95
CA MET A 77 6.59 23.05 31.98
C MET A 77 6.11 24.52 32.10
N ARG A 78 4.79 24.73 32.18
CA ARG A 78 4.20 26.07 32.38
C ARG A 78 3.53 26.16 33.75
N GLY A 79 3.77 27.27 34.46
CA GLY A 79 3.21 27.55 35.78
C GLY A 79 4.09 27.08 36.94
N LYS A 80 3.50 26.98 38.13
CA LYS A 80 4.18 26.43 39.32
C LYS A 80 4.09 24.90 39.31
N PRO A 81 5.12 24.18 39.78
CA PRO A 81 5.10 22.72 39.86
C PRO A 81 4.02 22.22 40.84
N PRO A 82 3.50 21.00 40.67
CA PRO A 82 3.84 20.01 39.65
C PRO A 82 3.25 20.31 38.26
N TYR A 83 4.04 20.04 37.22
CA TYR A 83 3.68 20.35 35.84
C TYR A 83 2.65 19.38 35.25
N ARG A 84 1.84 19.91 34.32
CA ARG A 84 0.83 19.13 33.60
C ARG A 84 1.49 18.13 32.64
N ARG A 85 0.94 16.92 32.55
CA ARG A 85 1.38 15.87 31.61
C ARG A 85 0.29 15.60 30.59
N ILE A 86 0.65 15.42 29.33
CA ILE A 86 -0.27 15.05 28.24
C ILE A 86 0.28 13.79 27.57
N THR A 87 -0.60 12.85 27.24
CA THR A 87 -0.24 11.65 26.47
C THR A 87 -0.76 11.84 25.06
N THR A 88 0.11 11.71 24.06
CA THR A 88 -0.23 11.83 22.63
C THR A 88 0.19 10.56 21.90
N THR A 89 -0.62 10.10 20.96
CA THR A 89 -0.30 8.94 20.12
C THR A 89 0.41 9.42 18.86
N MET A 90 1.65 8.98 18.63
CA MET A 90 2.42 9.31 17.43
C MET A 90 2.69 8.08 16.58
N PRO A 91 2.63 8.19 15.24
CA PRO A 91 2.94 7.06 14.36
C PRO A 91 4.42 6.73 14.36
N VAL A 92 4.73 5.43 14.24
CA VAL A 92 6.11 4.92 14.12
C VAL A 92 6.40 4.65 12.65
N TYR A 93 7.56 5.14 12.18
CA TYR A 93 8.06 4.87 10.84
C TYR A 93 9.42 4.17 10.93
N ASP A 94 9.61 3.12 10.14
CA ASP A 94 10.89 2.41 10.06
C ASP A 94 11.90 3.22 9.24
N VAL A 95 13.05 3.52 9.84
CA VAL A 95 14.10 4.32 9.19
C VAL A 95 14.62 3.67 7.89
N ALA A 96 14.71 2.33 7.85
CA ALA A 96 15.20 1.58 6.70
C ALA A 96 14.32 1.71 5.44
N GLN A 97 13.03 2.04 5.59
CA GLN A 97 12.13 2.25 4.45
C GLN A 97 12.49 3.51 3.65
N PHE A 98 13.05 4.52 4.31
CA PHE A 98 13.39 5.79 3.67
C PHE A 98 14.70 5.71 2.87
N GLU A 99 15.66 4.88 3.27
CA GLU A 99 16.94 4.71 2.57
C GLU A 99 16.77 4.15 1.14
N LEU A 100 15.78 3.27 0.94
CA LEU A 100 15.46 2.71 -0.38
C LEU A 100 14.87 3.77 -1.32
N LEU A 101 14.05 4.68 -0.80
CA LEU A 101 13.44 5.76 -1.58
C LEU A 101 14.48 6.81 -2.04
N GLU A 102 15.49 7.09 -1.22
CA GLU A 102 16.56 8.04 -1.58
C GLU A 102 17.47 7.50 -2.69
N THR A 103 17.66 6.18 -2.75
CA THR A 103 18.53 5.53 -3.73
C THR A 103 17.96 5.63 -5.16
N GLU A 104 16.63 5.59 -5.31
CA GLU A 104 15.97 5.71 -6.62
C GLU A 104 15.99 7.14 -7.19
N GLN A 105 16.17 8.16 -6.35
CA GLN A 105 16.21 9.56 -6.79
C GLN A 105 17.57 10.00 -7.36
N GLN A 106 18.62 9.19 -7.22
CA GLN A 106 19.92 9.43 -7.86
C GLN A 106 19.95 8.93 -9.32
N SER A 107 18.98 9.33 -10.13
CA SER A 107 19.01 9.02 -11.55
C SER A 107 19.99 9.93 -12.32
N GLN A 108 21.08 9.31 -12.78
CA GLN A 108 21.85 9.60 -14.01
C GLN A 108 22.60 10.93 -14.09
N LYS A 109 23.81 10.98 -13.51
CA LYS A 109 24.86 11.89 -13.97
C LYS A 109 25.29 11.44 -15.37
N GLN A 110 24.77 12.08 -16.42
CA GLN A 110 25.29 11.92 -17.78
C GLN A 110 26.74 12.39 -17.80
N GLY A 111 27.68 11.45 -18.00
CA GLY A 111 29.08 11.78 -18.16
C GLY A 111 29.26 12.72 -19.35
N SER A 112 29.72 13.94 -19.08
CA SER A 112 30.13 14.89 -20.12
C SER A 112 31.31 14.27 -20.87
N ARG A 113 31.05 13.74 -22.08
CA ARG A 113 32.10 13.32 -23.01
C ARG A 113 33.07 14.53 -23.15
N PRO A 114 34.37 14.37 -22.86
CA PRO A 114 35.29 15.49 -22.96
C PRO A 114 35.30 16.01 -24.40
N PRO A 115 35.41 17.34 -24.61
CA PRO A 115 35.31 17.91 -25.94
C PRO A 115 36.39 17.31 -26.86
N PHE A 116 35.99 16.84 -28.05
CA PHE A 116 36.90 16.32 -29.06
C PHE A 116 37.94 17.39 -29.46
N LYS A 117 39.15 16.94 -29.79
CA LYS A 117 40.29 17.77 -30.21
C LYS A 117 39.88 18.80 -31.26
N ARG A 118 40.24 20.05 -31.04
CA ARG A 118 40.23 21.10 -32.07
C ARG A 118 41.52 20.95 -32.86
N PHE A 119 41.40 20.61 -34.15
CA PHE A 119 42.44 20.87 -35.13
C PHE A 119 42.39 22.35 -35.53
#